data_AF-A0A8B6GWI0-F1
#
_entry.id   AF-A0A8B6GWI0-F1
#
_cell.length_a   1.000
_cell.length_b   1.000
_cell.length_c   1.000
_cell.angle_alpha   90.00
_cell.angle_beta   90.00
_cell.angle_gamma   90.00
#
_symmetry.space_group_name_H-M   'P 1'
#
loop_
_entity.id
_entity.type
_entity.pdbx_description
1 polymer ?
#
loop_
_entity_poly.entity_id
_entity_poly.type
_entity_poly.pdbx_seq_one_letter_code
_entity_poly.pdbx_strand_id
1 'polypeptide(L)'
;MQTYKDFKKGGPQITNLDKICSGSATLDQLLQQENLVLEYWTVKKKKLEQCHQYVLFEQSAKQALDWIKDYGEAYLATHQHVGNSQQETEALRKEYYDFRSRAKETRESVRLLLSLADSFMAKGNIHANSIRQWCDAVDKRYKDFSVRLDKYRHKLEAKLGVKEEVQKEEKKDDQRHSDSSIEDKVLHHTPKELTEEKRKSARRREFIMAELLQTERTYVKDLETCVKCYINAMSEQSCPPGIWSRQKVVFGNIEEIYEFHNKIFLKELEKYETIPEDVGHCFVTWASKFSIYVTYCRNKPDSNQTLVEHAGGYFEELQQKASLAEPLASYLIKPVQRITKYQLLLKDLLACCEGHMGEIKDGLEVMMCVPKKANDAMHLSMLEGLEDNLEALGEVFLQDQFLVWDPKQLIRKGRERHLFLFDMCLIFAKEVKDSNGKAKYMFKFKLMIPDLNITEHIEGDETKFALWTGRAPISDYRIILKSNNLDTKQNWVKKLRELMQERMTYMHEALRDKPPTLFKPTQASKAFHTSTKMSLLGDVRRDLDGDTSLDDLPIERRGSLTSLISITTTGTSASDSSSSGGPK
;
A
#
# COMPACT_ATOMS: atom_id res chain seq x y z
N MET A 1 65.03 10.68 8.84
CA MET A 1 64.26 10.29 10.05
C MET A 1 63.82 11.52 10.85
N GLN A 2 63.27 12.54 10.17
CA GLN A 2 62.76 13.79 10.77
C GLN A 2 61.60 14.33 9.91
N THR A 3 60.64 13.46 9.58
CA THR A 3 59.45 13.82 8.79
C THR A 3 58.25 12.93 9.14
N TYR A 4 58.24 12.36 10.36
CA TYR A 4 57.17 11.46 10.82
C TYR A 4 56.62 11.85 12.21
N LYS A 5 56.97 13.03 12.74
CA LYS A 5 56.51 13.49 14.06
C LYS A 5 55.59 14.72 14.05
N ASP A 6 55.37 15.36 12.90
CA ASP A 6 54.54 16.57 12.82
C ASP A 6 53.11 16.34 12.27
N PHE A 7 52.75 15.12 11.89
CA PHE A 7 51.40 14.81 11.38
C PHE A 7 50.37 14.44 12.46
N LYS A 8 50.70 14.60 13.75
CA LYS A 8 49.83 14.22 14.87
C LYS A 8 49.47 15.37 15.81
N LYS A 9 49.21 16.56 15.25
CA LYS A 9 48.55 17.66 15.97
C LYS A 9 47.54 18.36 15.05
N GLY A 10 46.26 18.19 15.38
CA GLY A 10 45.18 19.09 14.97
C GLY A 10 44.39 18.68 13.71
N GLY A 11 43.37 17.84 13.88
CA GLY A 11 42.32 17.65 12.89
C GLY A 11 41.07 17.02 13.54
N PRO A 12 39.88 17.63 13.44
CA PRO A 12 38.67 17.05 14.00
C PRO A 12 38.15 15.98 13.02
N GLN A 13 38.47 14.72 13.27
CA GLN A 13 37.87 13.57 12.56
C GLN A 13 37.49 12.45 13.53
N ILE A 14 36.65 12.73 14.53
CA ILE A 14 35.95 11.69 15.31
C ILE A 14 34.56 12.20 15.71
N THR A 15 33.75 12.65 14.74
CA THR A 15 32.36 13.10 15.04
C THR A 15 31.31 12.56 14.06
N ASN A 16 31.71 11.79 13.04
CA ASN A 16 30.76 11.24 12.05
C ASN A 16 30.45 9.76 12.29
N LEU A 17 31.43 8.95 12.71
CA LEU A 17 31.20 7.53 13.02
C LEU A 17 30.31 7.35 14.25
N ASP A 18 30.51 8.13 15.31
CA ASP A 18 29.65 8.09 16.50
C ASP A 18 28.23 8.60 16.21
N LYS A 19 28.05 9.56 15.29
CA LYS A 19 26.73 10.04 14.87
C LYS A 19 25.99 9.04 13.99
N ILE A 20 26.70 8.32 13.13
CA ILE A 20 26.15 7.24 12.29
C ILE A 20 25.80 6.03 13.16
N CYS A 21 26.66 5.67 14.13
CA CYS A 21 26.42 4.59 15.07
C CYS A 21 25.29 4.92 16.06
N SER A 22 25.23 6.17 16.55
CA SER A 22 24.11 6.65 17.37
C SER A 22 22.81 6.73 16.55
N GLY A 23 22.88 7.10 15.27
CA GLY A 23 21.74 7.13 14.36
C GLY A 23 21.16 5.74 14.11
N SER A 24 22.04 4.74 13.90
CA SER A 24 21.63 3.32 13.80
C SER A 24 21.02 2.84 15.11
N ALA A 25 21.65 3.12 16.26
CA ALA A 25 21.13 2.70 17.56
C ALA A 25 19.79 3.38 17.91
N THR A 26 19.60 4.63 17.49
CA THR A 26 18.34 5.37 17.68
C THR A 26 17.25 4.80 16.78
N LEU A 27 17.58 4.44 15.53
CA LEU A 27 16.66 3.78 14.61
C LEU A 27 16.24 2.39 15.13
N ASP A 28 17.20 1.60 15.64
CA ASP A 28 16.92 0.29 16.24
C ASP A 28 16.02 0.42 17.48
N GLN A 29 16.25 1.44 18.33
CA GLN A 29 15.36 1.74 19.46
C GLN A 29 13.96 2.15 19.01
N LEU A 30 13.83 2.99 17.97
CA LEU A 30 12.54 3.40 17.42
C LEU A 30 11.77 2.21 16.85
N LEU A 31 12.44 1.36 16.06
CA LEU A 31 11.88 0.11 15.54
C LEU A 31 11.42 -0.80 16.69
N GLN A 32 12.19 -0.91 17.77
CA GLN A 32 11.80 -1.72 18.92
C GLN A 32 10.57 -1.16 19.64
N GLN A 33 10.50 0.17 19.81
CA GLN A 33 9.32 0.84 20.38
C GLN A 33 8.09 0.68 19.48
N GLU A 34 8.25 0.82 18.17
CA GLU A 34 7.19 0.60 17.18
C GLU A 34 6.65 -0.83 17.22
N ASN A 35 7.54 -1.82 17.26
CA ASN A 35 7.15 -3.23 17.41
C ASN A 35 6.35 -3.48 18.69
N LEU A 36 6.76 -2.87 19.81
CA LEU A 36 6.00 -2.95 21.06
C LEU A 36 4.61 -2.32 20.90
N VAL A 37 4.52 -1.15 20.26
CA VAL A 37 3.25 -0.47 19.99
C VAL A 37 2.35 -1.34 19.11
N LEU A 38 2.88 -1.98 18.07
CA LEU A 38 2.15 -2.89 17.19
C LEU A 38 1.64 -4.14 17.94
N GLU A 39 2.46 -4.71 18.82
CA GLU A 39 2.05 -5.85 19.66
C GLU A 39 0.90 -5.43 20.61
N TYR A 40 1.05 -4.28 21.28
CA TYR A 40 -0.01 -3.72 22.13
C TYR A 40 -1.29 -3.41 21.35
N TRP A 41 -1.16 -2.86 20.13
CA TRP A 41 -2.26 -2.60 19.23
C TRP A 41 -2.98 -3.89 18.83
N THR A 42 -2.24 -4.93 18.45
CA THR A 42 -2.79 -6.23 18.05
C THR A 42 -3.60 -6.85 19.17
N VAL A 43 -3.08 -6.83 20.40
CA VAL A 43 -3.79 -7.31 21.59
C VAL A 43 -5.04 -6.47 21.87
N LYS A 44 -4.97 -5.14 21.75
CA LYS A 44 -6.12 -4.24 21.95
C LYS A 44 -7.19 -4.40 20.87
N LYS A 45 -6.80 -4.52 19.59
CA LYS A 45 -7.68 -4.77 18.44
C LYS A 45 -8.44 -6.08 18.64
N LYS A 46 -7.75 -7.15 19.02
CA LYS A 46 -8.38 -8.44 19.34
C LYS A 46 -9.41 -8.33 20.47
N LYS A 47 -9.12 -7.58 21.53
CA LYS A 47 -10.07 -7.34 22.63
C LYS A 47 -11.29 -6.54 22.16
N LEU A 48 -11.08 -5.49 21.37
CA LEU A 48 -12.17 -4.66 20.85
C LEU A 48 -13.12 -5.46 19.95
N GLU A 49 -12.57 -6.32 19.09
CA GLU A 49 -13.35 -7.23 18.24
C GLU A 49 -14.22 -8.18 19.07
N GLN A 50 -13.66 -8.76 20.14
CA GLN A 50 -14.43 -9.60 21.06
C GLN A 50 -15.53 -8.83 21.80
N CYS A 51 -15.28 -7.56 22.17
CA CYS A 51 -16.32 -6.68 22.74
C CYS A 51 -17.44 -6.40 21.72
N HIS A 52 -17.08 -6.11 20.47
CA HIS A 52 -18.06 -5.84 19.41
C HIS A 52 -18.95 -7.06 19.13
N GLN A 53 -18.35 -8.25 19.01
CA GLN A 53 -19.07 -9.51 18.88
C GLN A 53 -20.03 -9.76 20.05
N TYR A 54 -19.62 -9.44 21.28
CA TYR A 54 -20.49 -9.55 22.45
C TYR A 54 -21.70 -8.59 22.37
N VAL A 55 -21.51 -7.34 21.95
CA VAL A 55 -22.61 -6.37 21.82
C VAL A 55 -23.64 -6.82 20.79
N LEU A 56 -23.19 -7.33 19.63
CA LEU A 56 -24.08 -7.88 18.60
C LEU A 56 -24.85 -9.11 19.11
N PHE A 57 -24.17 -9.98 19.86
CA PHE A 57 -24.77 -11.14 20.49
C PHE A 57 -25.86 -10.73 21.50
N GLU A 58 -25.54 -9.78 22.39
CA GLU A 58 -26.48 -9.24 23.37
C GLU A 58 -27.72 -8.63 22.70
N GLN A 59 -27.54 -7.86 21.62
CA GLN A 59 -28.65 -7.28 20.87
C GLN A 59 -29.57 -8.36 20.30
N SER A 60 -29.00 -9.42 19.73
CA SER A 60 -29.77 -10.54 19.16
C SER A 60 -30.51 -11.33 20.24
N ALA A 61 -29.87 -11.55 21.40
CA ALA A 61 -30.50 -12.20 22.55
C ALA A 61 -31.66 -11.37 23.11
N LYS A 62 -31.51 -10.05 23.21
CA LYS A 62 -32.59 -9.12 23.61
C LYS A 62 -33.75 -9.17 22.62
N GLN A 63 -33.48 -9.12 21.32
CA GLN A 63 -34.52 -9.20 20.30
C GLN A 63 -35.34 -10.49 20.38
N ALA A 64 -34.71 -11.64 20.63
CA ALA A 64 -35.41 -12.90 20.83
C ALA A 64 -36.30 -12.87 22.08
N LEU A 65 -35.81 -12.31 23.19
CA LEU A 65 -36.58 -12.19 24.43
C LEU A 65 -37.74 -11.21 24.32
N ASP A 66 -37.53 -10.06 23.68
CA ASP A 66 -38.56 -9.06 23.44
C ASP A 66 -39.65 -9.62 22.53
N TRP A 67 -39.29 -10.39 21.51
CA TRP A 67 -40.30 -11.08 20.68
C TRP A 67 -41.13 -12.06 21.50
N ILE A 68 -40.50 -12.90 22.34
CA ILE A 68 -41.21 -13.84 23.20
C ILE A 68 -42.16 -13.08 24.12
N LYS A 69 -41.71 -11.97 24.71
CA LYS A 69 -42.52 -11.18 25.65
C LYS A 69 -43.66 -10.44 24.97
N ASP A 70 -43.39 -9.73 23.89
CA ASP A 70 -44.35 -8.77 23.31
C ASP A 70 -45.33 -9.44 22.35
N TYR A 71 -44.91 -10.51 21.67
CA TYR A 71 -45.75 -11.25 20.73
C TYR A 71 -46.13 -12.64 21.26
N GLY A 72 -45.17 -13.39 21.80
CA GLY A 72 -45.38 -14.74 22.33
C GLY A 72 -46.34 -14.78 23.52
N GLU A 73 -46.01 -14.06 24.59
CA GLU A 73 -46.81 -14.02 25.81
C GLU A 73 -48.13 -13.30 25.59
N ALA A 74 -48.15 -12.23 24.78
CA ALA A 74 -49.39 -11.54 24.43
C ALA A 74 -50.38 -12.45 23.68
N TYR A 75 -49.88 -13.28 22.76
CA TYR A 75 -50.70 -14.30 22.09
C TYR A 75 -51.29 -15.30 23.09
N LEU A 76 -50.46 -15.88 23.95
CA LEU A 76 -50.92 -16.83 24.98
C LEU A 76 -51.88 -16.19 26.01
N ALA A 77 -51.71 -14.92 26.33
CA ALA A 77 -52.56 -14.20 27.27
C ALA A 77 -53.97 -13.99 26.73
N THR A 78 -54.09 -13.69 25.42
CA THR A 78 -55.37 -13.49 24.72
C THR A 78 -56.05 -14.81 24.34
N HIS A 79 -55.28 -15.88 24.18
CA HIS A 79 -55.75 -17.18 23.69
C HIS A 79 -55.78 -18.24 24.80
N GLN A 80 -56.62 -18.03 25.83
CA GLN A 80 -56.80 -18.99 26.93
C GLN A 80 -58.02 -19.91 26.77
N HIS A 81 -58.95 -19.54 25.87
CA HIS A 81 -60.19 -20.27 25.62
C HIS A 81 -60.15 -21.01 24.28
N VAL A 82 -61.02 -22.01 24.14
CA VAL A 82 -61.10 -22.92 22.99
C VAL A 82 -62.39 -22.71 22.18
N GLY A 83 -62.91 -21.47 22.12
CA GLY A 83 -64.20 -21.14 21.48
C GLY A 83 -65.41 -21.76 22.19
N ASN A 84 -66.63 -21.47 21.76
CA ASN A 84 -67.87 -22.11 22.28
C ASN A 84 -68.56 -23.00 21.24
N SER A 85 -68.28 -22.79 19.94
CA SER A 85 -68.75 -23.63 18.84
C SER A 85 -67.61 -24.38 18.15
N GLN A 86 -67.94 -25.44 17.41
CA GLN A 86 -66.97 -26.20 16.61
C GLN A 86 -66.29 -25.31 15.56
N GLN A 87 -67.07 -24.43 14.90
CA GLN A 87 -66.59 -23.50 13.88
C GLN A 87 -65.62 -22.44 14.45
N GLU A 88 -65.88 -21.92 15.67
CA GLU A 88 -64.96 -21.02 16.37
C GLU A 88 -63.66 -21.75 16.79
N THR A 89 -63.77 -23.00 17.22
CA THR A 89 -62.59 -23.80 17.61
C THR A 89 -61.70 -24.10 16.41
N GLU A 90 -62.29 -24.35 15.23
CA GLU A 90 -61.55 -24.51 13.96
C GLU A 90 -60.87 -23.21 13.51
N ALA A 91 -61.51 -22.06 13.70
CA ALA A 91 -60.92 -20.74 13.41
C ALA A 91 -59.71 -20.46 14.31
N LEU A 92 -59.83 -20.69 15.62
CA LEU A 92 -58.70 -20.56 16.57
C LEU A 92 -57.57 -21.53 16.26
N ARG A 93 -57.89 -22.75 15.78
CA ARG A 93 -56.87 -23.70 15.32
C ARG A 93 -56.10 -23.17 14.12
N LYS A 94 -56.77 -22.56 13.14
CA LYS A 94 -56.11 -21.95 11.98
C LYS A 94 -55.19 -20.82 12.41
N GLU A 95 -55.67 -19.93 13.28
CA GLU A 95 -54.88 -18.83 13.83
C GLU A 95 -53.66 -19.32 14.62
N TYR A 96 -53.79 -20.43 15.37
CA TYR A 96 -52.67 -21.10 16.02
C TYR A 96 -51.60 -21.56 15.03
N TYR A 97 -51.97 -22.21 13.91
CA TYR A 97 -50.99 -22.65 12.92
C TYR A 97 -50.32 -21.46 12.22
N ASP A 98 -51.05 -20.38 11.95
CA ASP A 98 -50.51 -19.14 11.39
C ASP A 98 -49.54 -18.46 12.36
N PHE A 99 -49.84 -18.49 13.66
CA PHE A 99 -48.94 -18.00 14.70
C PHE A 99 -47.71 -18.91 14.90
N ARG A 100 -47.91 -20.24 14.91
CA ARG A 100 -46.83 -21.24 15.01
C ARG A 100 -45.83 -21.11 13.88
N SER A 101 -46.30 -20.81 12.66
CA SER A 101 -45.42 -20.54 11.51
C SER A 101 -44.48 -19.36 11.80
N ARG A 102 -45.02 -18.25 12.34
CA ARG A 102 -44.21 -17.09 12.78
C ARG A 102 -43.28 -17.40 13.96
N ALA A 103 -43.71 -18.27 14.88
CA ALA A 103 -42.88 -18.71 15.99
C ALA A 103 -41.69 -19.60 15.56
N LYS A 104 -41.80 -20.29 14.42
CA LYS A 104 -40.73 -21.14 13.85
C LYS A 104 -39.48 -20.34 13.53
N GLU A 105 -39.63 -19.13 12.99
CA GLU A 105 -38.48 -18.24 12.70
C GLU A 105 -37.73 -17.84 13.98
N THR A 106 -38.46 -17.52 15.05
CA THR A 106 -37.85 -17.23 16.35
C THR A 106 -37.16 -18.46 16.93
N ARG A 107 -37.74 -19.66 16.76
CA ARG A 107 -37.11 -20.93 17.16
C ARG A 107 -35.75 -21.13 16.51
N GLU A 108 -35.67 -20.89 15.20
CA GLU A 108 -34.44 -21.03 14.43
C GLU A 108 -33.40 -19.99 14.85
N SER A 109 -33.83 -18.74 15.10
CA SER A 109 -32.99 -17.67 15.63
C SER A 109 -32.39 -18.02 17.00
N VAL A 110 -33.21 -18.53 17.93
CA VAL A 110 -32.75 -18.99 19.25
C VAL A 110 -31.73 -20.13 19.14
N ARG A 111 -31.97 -21.10 18.26
CA ARG A 111 -31.04 -22.22 18.03
C ARG A 111 -29.68 -21.73 17.52
N LEU A 112 -29.67 -20.78 16.57
CA LEU A 112 -28.44 -20.20 16.04
C LEU A 112 -27.68 -19.40 17.09
N LEU A 113 -28.39 -18.65 17.94
CA LEU A 113 -27.78 -17.93 19.06
C LEU A 113 -27.04 -18.88 20.01
N LEU A 114 -27.64 -20.03 20.33
CA LEU A 114 -26.99 -21.04 21.17
C LEU A 114 -25.73 -21.63 20.51
N SER A 115 -25.80 -21.97 19.22
CA SER A 115 -24.63 -22.46 18.45
C SER A 115 -23.49 -21.43 18.39
N LEU A 116 -23.83 -20.15 18.22
CA LEU A 116 -22.84 -19.06 18.17
C LEU A 116 -22.15 -18.89 19.53
N ALA A 117 -22.90 -19.03 20.62
CA ALA A 117 -22.35 -18.99 21.97
C ALA A 117 -21.37 -20.13 22.24
N ASP A 118 -21.67 -21.35 21.80
CA ASP A 118 -20.75 -22.49 21.90
C ASP A 118 -19.43 -22.22 21.15
N SER A 119 -19.51 -21.62 19.96
CA SER A 119 -18.34 -21.19 19.18
C SER A 119 -17.50 -20.12 19.91
N PHE A 120 -18.15 -19.14 20.53
CA PHE A 120 -17.47 -18.11 21.33
C PHE A 120 -16.81 -18.67 22.60
N MET A 121 -17.44 -19.66 23.24
CA MET A 121 -16.86 -20.35 24.39
C MET A 121 -15.64 -21.19 23.98
N ALA A 122 -15.72 -21.93 22.88
CA ALA A 122 -14.60 -22.73 22.36
C ALA A 122 -13.38 -21.88 21.99
N LYS A 123 -13.61 -20.66 21.48
CA LYS A 123 -12.54 -19.69 21.10
C LYS A 123 -11.97 -18.89 22.28
N GLY A 124 -12.50 -19.06 23.50
CA GLY A 124 -12.03 -18.32 24.68
C GLY A 124 -12.33 -16.82 24.63
N ASN A 125 -13.56 -16.44 24.30
CA ASN A 125 -14.00 -15.03 24.32
C ASN A 125 -13.98 -14.46 25.76
N ILE A 126 -13.51 -13.22 25.92
CA ILE A 126 -13.45 -12.50 27.22
C ILE A 126 -14.82 -12.34 27.91
N HIS A 127 -15.92 -12.35 27.15
CA HIS A 127 -17.29 -12.20 27.65
C HIS A 127 -18.04 -13.54 27.81
N ALA A 128 -17.33 -14.68 27.84
CA ALA A 128 -17.94 -16.02 27.88
C ALA A 128 -18.99 -16.19 29.00
N ASN A 129 -18.77 -15.62 30.18
CA ASN A 129 -19.72 -15.70 31.29
C ASN A 129 -21.04 -14.97 31.00
N SER A 130 -20.96 -13.76 30.43
CA SER A 130 -22.14 -12.96 30.07
C SER A 130 -22.90 -13.60 28.91
N ILE A 131 -22.18 -14.12 27.91
CA ILE A 131 -22.77 -14.86 26.77
C ILE A 131 -23.57 -16.05 27.30
N ARG A 132 -23.00 -16.84 28.22
CA ARG A 132 -23.68 -17.98 28.85
C ARG A 132 -24.96 -17.56 29.57
N GLN A 133 -24.92 -16.47 30.35
CA GLN A 133 -26.11 -15.96 31.06
C GLN A 133 -27.24 -15.58 30.09
N TRP A 134 -26.92 -14.94 28.97
CA TRP A 134 -27.90 -14.62 27.92
C TRP A 134 -28.46 -15.90 27.29
N CYS A 135 -27.63 -16.89 26.97
CA CYS A 135 -28.08 -18.19 26.45
C CYS A 135 -29.05 -18.87 27.41
N ASP A 136 -28.70 -18.98 28.69
CA ASP A 136 -29.52 -19.63 29.70
C ASP A 136 -30.88 -18.91 29.84
N ALA A 137 -30.88 -17.57 29.78
CA ALA A 137 -32.10 -16.77 29.84
C ALA A 137 -33.00 -16.99 28.61
N VAL A 138 -32.44 -16.92 27.41
CA VAL A 138 -33.16 -17.12 26.14
C VAL A 138 -33.71 -18.55 26.05
N ASP A 139 -32.88 -19.56 26.30
CA ASP A 139 -33.27 -20.97 26.25
C ASP A 139 -34.37 -21.29 27.27
N LYS A 140 -34.24 -20.81 28.51
CA LYS A 140 -35.26 -21.00 29.55
C LYS A 140 -36.59 -20.36 29.17
N ARG A 141 -36.58 -19.11 28.70
CA ARG A 141 -37.80 -18.37 28.32
C ARG A 141 -38.48 -19.00 27.11
N TYR A 142 -37.70 -19.40 26.12
CA TYR A 142 -38.21 -20.04 24.92
C TYR A 142 -38.81 -21.42 25.23
N LYS A 143 -38.15 -22.24 26.07
CA LYS A 143 -38.69 -23.54 26.51
C LYS A 143 -40.01 -23.40 27.25
N ASP A 144 -40.10 -22.46 28.20
CA ASP A 144 -41.33 -22.23 28.96
C ASP A 144 -42.49 -21.76 28.06
N PHE A 145 -42.21 -20.82 27.15
CA PHE A 145 -43.16 -20.38 26.12
C PHE A 145 -43.62 -21.54 25.24
N SER A 146 -42.70 -22.35 24.70
CA SER A 146 -43.01 -23.48 23.81
C SER A 146 -43.91 -24.50 24.49
N VAL A 147 -43.63 -24.86 25.75
CA VAL A 147 -44.46 -25.80 26.52
C VAL A 147 -45.89 -25.27 26.70
N ARG A 148 -46.05 -23.97 26.93
CA ARG A 148 -47.38 -23.35 27.09
C ARG A 148 -48.13 -23.25 25.76
N LEU A 149 -47.42 -22.95 24.67
CA LEU A 149 -47.97 -22.94 23.31
C LEU A 149 -48.46 -24.34 22.91
N ASP A 150 -47.68 -25.39 23.19
CA ASP A 150 -48.08 -26.77 22.96
C ASP A 150 -49.28 -27.17 23.82
N LYS A 151 -49.35 -26.76 25.08
CA LYS A 151 -50.54 -27.01 25.93
C LYS A 151 -51.81 -26.38 25.35
N TYR A 152 -51.71 -25.18 24.77
CA TYR A 152 -52.85 -24.53 24.12
C TYR A 152 -53.31 -25.31 22.87
N ARG A 153 -52.36 -25.77 22.05
CA ARG A 153 -52.63 -26.67 20.91
C ARG A 153 -53.43 -27.91 21.32
N HIS A 154 -52.96 -28.63 22.34
CA HIS A 154 -53.63 -29.85 22.81
C HIS A 154 -55.07 -29.59 23.26
N LYS A 155 -55.34 -28.43 23.87
CA LYS A 155 -56.72 -28.04 24.26
C LYS A 155 -57.62 -27.81 23.05
N LEU A 156 -57.11 -27.19 21.98
CA LEU A 156 -57.86 -26.98 20.73
C LEU A 156 -58.14 -28.32 20.01
N GLU A 157 -57.12 -29.18 19.91
CA GLU A 157 -57.23 -30.49 19.24
C GLU A 157 -58.17 -31.44 19.98
N ALA A 158 -58.09 -31.48 21.32
CA ALA A 158 -58.98 -32.30 22.16
C ALA A 158 -60.45 -31.92 22.00
N LYS A 159 -60.76 -30.62 21.88
CA LYS A 159 -62.12 -30.13 21.69
C LYS A 159 -62.69 -30.44 20.30
N LEU A 160 -61.83 -30.54 19.30
CA LEU A 160 -62.21 -30.89 17.92
C LEU A 160 -62.28 -32.40 17.67
N GLY A 161 -62.01 -33.23 18.69
CA GLY A 161 -62.08 -34.69 18.58
C GLY A 161 -61.05 -35.29 17.61
N VAL A 162 -59.97 -34.58 17.33
CA VAL A 162 -58.90 -35.05 16.43
C VAL A 162 -58.09 -36.13 17.16
N LYS A 163 -58.18 -37.39 16.69
CA LYS A 163 -57.37 -38.50 17.21
C LYS A 163 -55.88 -38.29 16.88
N GLU A 164 -55.01 -38.71 17.80
CA GLU A 164 -53.53 -38.56 17.83
C GLU A 164 -52.74 -39.21 16.65
N GLU A 165 -53.27 -39.30 15.43
CA GLU A 165 -52.51 -39.94 14.31
C GLU A 165 -51.44 -39.04 13.69
N VAL A 166 -51.39 -37.74 14.01
CA VAL A 166 -50.39 -36.79 13.47
C VAL A 166 -49.02 -36.89 14.17
N GLN A 167 -48.89 -37.68 15.25
CA GLN A 167 -47.68 -37.72 16.09
C GLN A 167 -46.43 -38.33 15.42
N LYS A 168 -46.55 -39.03 14.27
CA LYS A 168 -45.40 -39.70 13.61
C LYS A 168 -44.66 -38.86 12.56
N GLU A 169 -45.28 -37.83 12.01
CA GLU A 169 -44.61 -36.94 11.04
C GLU A 169 -43.92 -35.76 11.74
N GLU A 170 -44.48 -35.24 12.84
CA GLU A 170 -43.93 -34.04 13.52
C GLU A 170 -42.60 -34.29 14.23
N LYS A 171 -42.32 -35.50 14.75
CA LYS A 171 -40.99 -35.82 15.33
C LYS A 171 -39.87 -35.98 14.28
N LYS A 172 -40.21 -36.14 12.99
CA LYS A 172 -39.19 -36.28 11.93
C LYS A 172 -38.64 -34.93 11.47
N ASP A 173 -39.41 -33.86 11.60
CA ASP A 173 -39.01 -32.49 11.23
C ASP A 173 -38.06 -31.86 12.26
N ASP A 174 -38.05 -32.37 13.50
CA ASP A 174 -37.12 -31.95 14.56
C ASP A 174 -35.68 -32.53 14.39
N GLN A 175 -35.48 -33.52 13.51
CA GLN A 175 -34.21 -34.28 13.42
C GLN A 175 -33.50 -34.19 12.06
N ARG A 176 -34.08 -33.53 11.05
CA ARG A 176 -33.47 -33.43 9.70
C ARG A 176 -33.31 -31.98 9.26
N HIS A 177 -32.33 -31.28 9.82
CA HIS A 177 -31.56 -30.27 9.10
C HIS A 177 -30.19 -30.12 9.76
N SER A 178 -29.35 -31.15 9.58
CA SER A 178 -27.90 -30.96 9.51
C SER A 178 -27.57 -30.53 8.08
N ASP A 179 -27.94 -29.30 7.74
CA ASP A 179 -27.42 -28.64 6.54
C ASP A 179 -26.67 -27.39 6.97
N SER A 180 -25.41 -27.35 6.53
CA SER A 180 -24.40 -26.30 6.69
C SER A 180 -24.78 -24.96 6.03
N SER A 181 -26.07 -24.63 5.92
CA SER A 181 -26.61 -23.53 5.13
C SER A 181 -27.46 -22.53 5.93
N ILE A 182 -27.63 -22.74 7.24
CA ILE A 182 -28.54 -21.92 8.07
C ILE A 182 -27.79 -20.87 8.92
N GLU A 183 -26.48 -21.01 9.14
CA GLU A 183 -25.66 -19.91 9.71
C GLU A 183 -25.74 -18.62 8.87
N ASP A 184 -26.05 -18.75 7.57
CA ASP A 184 -26.24 -17.62 6.68
C ASP A 184 -27.64 -17.01 6.74
N LYS A 185 -28.68 -17.57 7.38
CA LYS A 185 -30.06 -17.02 7.23
C LYS A 185 -30.50 -15.97 8.25
N VAL A 186 -29.88 -15.87 9.42
CA VAL A 186 -30.26 -14.86 10.45
C VAL A 186 -29.48 -13.54 10.33
N LEU A 187 -28.53 -13.44 9.40
CA LEU A 187 -27.80 -12.18 9.12
C LEU A 187 -28.36 -11.34 7.96
N HIS A 188 -29.47 -11.73 7.32
CA HIS A 188 -29.97 -11.01 6.13
C HIS A 188 -31.37 -10.49 6.23
N HIS A 189 -31.43 -9.27 6.75
CA HIS A 189 -32.09 -8.19 6.04
C HIS A 189 -30.93 -7.33 5.51
N THR A 190 -30.42 -7.68 4.30
CA THR A 190 -29.22 -7.15 3.58
C THR A 190 -27.91 -7.12 4.39
N PRO A 191 -26.96 -8.10 4.28
CA PRO A 191 -25.97 -8.15 3.16
C PRO A 191 -25.31 -9.54 2.89
N LYS A 192 -25.89 -10.45 2.07
CA LYS A 192 -25.48 -11.89 1.98
C LYS A 192 -24.26 -12.15 1.12
N GLU A 193 -24.22 -11.54 -0.05
CA GLU A 193 -23.09 -11.62 -0.99
C GLU A 193 -21.84 -10.94 -0.40
N LEU A 194 -22.00 -9.80 0.28
CA LEU A 194 -20.89 -9.05 0.88
C LEU A 194 -20.17 -9.82 2.01
N THR A 195 -20.84 -10.71 2.76
CA THR A 195 -20.19 -11.49 3.83
C THR A 195 -19.45 -12.72 3.34
N GLU A 196 -19.94 -13.40 2.29
CA GLU A 196 -19.25 -14.54 1.69
C GLU A 196 -18.03 -14.09 0.88
N GLU A 197 -18.17 -12.98 0.14
CA GLU A 197 -17.03 -12.31 -0.52
C GLU A 197 -15.98 -11.86 0.49
N LYS A 198 -16.37 -11.27 1.62
CA LYS A 198 -15.43 -10.90 2.70
C LYS A 198 -14.72 -12.10 3.31
N ARG A 199 -15.42 -13.23 3.53
CA ARG A 199 -14.79 -14.48 4.01
C ARG A 199 -13.85 -15.09 2.98
N LYS A 200 -14.23 -15.10 1.70
CA LYS A 200 -13.40 -15.59 0.58
C LYS A 200 -12.16 -14.72 0.41
N SER A 201 -12.34 -13.41 0.52
CA SER A 201 -11.27 -12.40 0.48
C SER A 201 -10.30 -12.57 1.65
N ALA A 202 -10.80 -12.78 2.87
CA ALA A 202 -9.97 -13.06 4.04
C ALA A 202 -9.10 -14.33 3.87
N ARG A 203 -9.70 -15.44 3.43
CA ARG A 203 -8.94 -16.67 3.13
C ARG A 203 -7.89 -16.43 2.05
N ARG A 204 -8.24 -15.67 1.01
CA ARG A 204 -7.29 -15.33 -0.06
C ARG A 204 -6.10 -14.51 0.46
N ARG A 205 -6.33 -13.56 1.37
CA ARG A 205 -5.24 -12.81 2.03
C ARG A 205 -4.33 -13.75 2.84
N GLU A 206 -4.89 -14.67 3.61
CA GLU A 206 -4.11 -15.69 4.35
C GLU A 206 -3.26 -16.55 3.40
N PHE A 207 -3.82 -16.99 2.26
CA PHE A 207 -3.06 -17.74 1.25
C PHE A 207 -1.92 -16.93 0.65
N ILE A 208 -2.15 -15.67 0.29
CA ILE A 208 -1.12 -14.79 -0.28
C ILE A 208 0.00 -14.55 0.74
N MET A 209 -0.35 -14.34 2.01
CA MET A 209 0.63 -14.16 3.08
C MET A 209 1.44 -15.43 3.36
N ALA A 210 0.77 -16.59 3.38
CA ALA A 210 1.44 -17.88 3.49
C ALA A 210 2.38 -18.14 2.29
N GLU A 211 1.96 -17.80 1.07
CA GLU A 211 2.82 -17.87 -0.12
C GLU A 211 4.03 -16.92 0.02
N LEU A 212 3.82 -15.68 0.45
CA LEU A 212 4.89 -14.71 0.67
C LEU A 212 5.95 -15.25 1.63
N LEU A 213 5.54 -15.74 2.80
CA LEU A 213 6.43 -16.30 3.82
C LEU A 213 7.12 -17.58 3.35
N GLN A 214 6.37 -18.52 2.77
CA GLN A 214 6.95 -19.78 2.31
C GLN A 214 7.97 -19.55 1.20
N THR A 215 7.65 -18.70 0.23
CA THR A 215 8.58 -18.38 -0.86
C THR A 215 9.75 -17.51 -0.38
N GLU A 216 9.59 -16.73 0.69
CA GLU A 216 10.70 -16.01 1.34
C GLU A 216 11.69 -16.98 2.00
N ARG A 217 11.19 -17.96 2.75
CA ARG A 217 12.04 -19.00 3.37
C ARG A 217 12.82 -19.77 2.32
N THR A 218 12.16 -20.17 1.23
CA THR A 218 12.82 -20.83 0.11
C THR A 218 13.88 -19.91 -0.52
N TYR A 219 13.55 -18.63 -0.74
CA TYR A 219 14.49 -17.67 -1.30
C TYR A 219 15.74 -17.49 -0.41
N VAL A 220 15.58 -17.31 0.89
CA VAL A 220 16.71 -17.21 1.85
C VAL A 220 17.58 -18.46 1.81
N LYS A 221 16.97 -19.65 1.76
CA LYS A 221 17.69 -20.93 1.66
C LYS A 221 18.45 -21.06 0.34
N ASP A 222 17.86 -20.61 -0.77
CA ASP A 222 18.51 -20.64 -2.08
C ASP A 222 19.71 -19.68 -2.13
N LEU A 223 19.57 -18.48 -1.55
CA LEU A 223 20.67 -17.54 -1.40
C LEU A 223 21.79 -18.12 -0.52
N GLU A 224 21.43 -18.72 0.61
CA GLU A 224 22.37 -19.40 1.50
C GLU A 224 23.15 -20.51 0.77
N THR A 225 22.44 -21.30 -0.03
CA THR A 225 23.03 -22.36 -0.86
C THR A 225 24.03 -21.76 -1.85
N CYS A 226 23.70 -20.64 -2.49
CA CYS A 226 24.61 -19.94 -3.39
C CYS A 226 25.90 -19.51 -2.68
N VAL A 227 25.77 -18.89 -1.51
CA VAL A 227 26.90 -18.43 -0.69
C VAL A 227 27.75 -19.61 -0.20
N LYS A 228 27.12 -20.64 0.37
CA LYS A 228 27.86 -21.78 0.96
C LYS A 228 28.49 -22.69 -0.08
N CYS A 229 27.77 -23.01 -1.14
CA CYS A 229 28.17 -24.06 -2.08
C CYS A 229 28.92 -23.54 -3.30
N TYR A 230 28.79 -22.25 -3.64
CA TYR A 230 29.57 -21.66 -4.73
C TYR A 230 30.61 -20.66 -4.20
N ILE A 231 30.22 -19.61 -3.48
CA ILE A 231 31.17 -18.57 -3.04
C ILE A 231 32.21 -19.14 -2.06
N ASN A 232 31.77 -19.75 -0.97
CA ASN A 232 32.67 -20.27 0.07
C ASN A 232 33.41 -21.55 -0.36
N ALA A 233 32.91 -22.25 -1.38
CA ALA A 233 33.54 -23.45 -1.92
C ALA A 233 34.66 -23.15 -2.93
N MET A 234 34.78 -21.89 -3.38
CA MET A 234 35.84 -21.47 -4.28
C MET A 234 37.21 -21.51 -3.59
N SER A 235 38.23 -21.92 -4.34
CA SER A 235 39.61 -21.92 -3.87
C SER A 235 40.54 -21.36 -4.94
N GLU A 236 41.55 -20.61 -4.52
CA GLU A 236 42.55 -20.00 -5.43
C GLU A 236 43.26 -21.05 -6.31
N GLN A 237 43.43 -22.26 -5.80
CA GLN A 237 44.14 -23.35 -6.47
C GLN A 237 43.31 -24.02 -7.58
N SER A 238 41.98 -24.03 -7.45
CA SER A 238 41.07 -24.70 -8.40
C SER A 238 40.29 -23.74 -9.31
N CYS A 239 40.18 -22.47 -8.91
CA CYS A 239 39.36 -21.50 -9.63
C CYS A 239 40.10 -20.92 -10.86
N PRO A 240 39.45 -20.83 -12.03
CA PRO A 240 40.03 -20.15 -13.19
C PRO A 240 40.45 -18.71 -12.86
N PRO A 241 41.64 -18.23 -13.28
CA PRO A 241 42.13 -16.89 -12.94
C PRO A 241 41.19 -15.74 -13.34
N GLY A 242 40.48 -15.91 -14.46
CA GLY A 242 39.48 -14.96 -14.95
C GLY A 242 38.24 -14.84 -14.05
N ILE A 243 37.94 -15.88 -13.26
CA ILE A 243 36.86 -15.89 -12.26
C ILE A 243 37.39 -15.46 -10.89
N TRP A 244 38.54 -16.00 -10.47
CA TRP A 244 39.12 -15.72 -9.15
C TRP A 244 39.36 -14.22 -8.93
N SER A 245 39.91 -13.53 -9.92
CA SER A 245 40.13 -12.09 -9.87
C SER A 245 38.85 -11.24 -9.95
N ARG A 246 37.72 -11.84 -10.38
CA ARG A 246 36.45 -11.17 -10.66
C ARG A 246 35.28 -11.69 -9.85
N GLN A 247 35.52 -12.31 -8.69
CA GLN A 247 34.47 -12.85 -7.81
C GLN A 247 33.36 -11.82 -7.53
N LYS A 248 33.73 -10.58 -7.21
CA LYS A 248 32.79 -9.48 -6.97
C LYS A 248 31.90 -9.15 -8.17
N VAL A 249 32.38 -9.39 -9.39
CA VAL A 249 31.58 -9.23 -10.62
C VAL A 249 30.67 -10.44 -10.82
N VAL A 250 31.19 -11.66 -10.63
CA VAL A 250 30.41 -12.90 -10.79
C VAL A 250 29.21 -12.93 -9.83
N PHE A 251 29.43 -12.65 -8.56
CA PHE A 251 28.39 -12.76 -7.53
C PHE A 251 27.72 -11.43 -7.18
N GLY A 252 28.27 -10.29 -7.62
CA GLY A 252 27.77 -8.98 -7.22
C GLY A 252 27.79 -8.82 -5.70
N ASN A 253 26.72 -8.25 -5.16
CA ASN A 253 26.47 -8.13 -3.72
C ASN A 253 25.45 -9.16 -3.20
N ILE A 254 25.42 -10.39 -3.75
CA ILE A 254 24.45 -11.42 -3.32
C ILE A 254 24.56 -11.79 -1.83
N GLU A 255 25.76 -11.70 -1.25
CA GLU A 255 25.97 -11.91 0.20
C GLU A 255 25.25 -10.85 1.03
N GLU A 256 25.30 -9.58 0.61
CA GLU A 256 24.58 -8.48 1.26
C GLU A 256 23.06 -8.70 1.22
N ILE A 257 22.54 -9.17 0.07
CA ILE A 257 21.13 -9.55 -0.07
C ILE A 257 20.80 -10.71 0.87
N TYR A 258 21.59 -11.77 0.85
CA TYR A 258 21.39 -12.91 1.74
C TYR A 258 21.34 -12.49 3.21
N GLU A 259 22.31 -11.67 3.66
CA GLU A 259 22.37 -11.23 5.04
C GLU A 259 21.15 -10.39 5.44
N PHE A 260 20.72 -9.45 4.60
CA PHE A 260 19.52 -8.65 4.85
C PHE A 260 18.28 -9.55 5.00
N HIS A 261 18.06 -10.45 4.04
CA HIS A 261 16.87 -11.30 4.06
C HIS A 261 16.89 -12.31 5.21
N ASN A 262 18.03 -12.94 5.48
CA ASN A 262 18.17 -13.95 6.53
C ASN A 262 18.14 -13.36 7.94
N LYS A 263 18.82 -12.23 8.16
CA LYS A 263 18.96 -11.66 9.51
C LYS A 263 17.79 -10.75 9.89
N ILE A 264 17.16 -10.09 8.93
CA ILE A 264 16.18 -9.02 9.14
C ILE A 264 14.86 -9.35 8.42
N PHE A 265 14.82 -9.28 7.09
CA PHE A 265 13.56 -9.14 6.36
C PHE A 265 12.59 -10.32 6.53
N LEU A 266 13.09 -11.56 6.53
CA LEU A 266 12.25 -12.74 6.79
C LEU A 266 11.59 -12.69 8.18
N LYS A 267 12.34 -12.28 9.20
CA LYS A 267 11.83 -12.17 10.58
C LYS A 267 10.82 -11.04 10.72
N GLU A 268 11.02 -9.94 10.00
CA GLU A 268 10.08 -8.84 9.96
C GLU A 268 8.78 -9.26 9.27
N LEU A 269 8.84 -10.00 8.16
CA LEU A 269 7.65 -10.56 7.49
C LEU A 269 6.87 -11.52 8.38
N GLU A 270 7.55 -12.37 9.17
CA GLU A 270 6.91 -13.32 10.10
C GLU A 270 5.99 -12.63 11.12
N LYS A 271 6.29 -11.38 11.52
CA LYS A 271 5.44 -10.61 12.45
C LYS A 271 4.04 -10.33 11.91
N TYR A 272 3.88 -10.32 10.58
CA TYR A 272 2.61 -10.03 9.92
C TYR A 272 1.82 -11.28 9.55
N GLU A 273 2.28 -12.48 9.94
CA GLU A 273 1.64 -13.76 9.58
C GLU A 273 0.14 -13.76 9.91
N THR A 274 -0.25 -13.19 11.05
CA THR A 274 -1.64 -13.13 11.51
C THR A 274 -2.38 -11.83 11.14
N ILE A 275 -1.69 -10.86 10.54
CA ILE A 275 -2.23 -9.52 10.19
C ILE A 275 -1.75 -9.07 8.79
N PRO A 276 -2.12 -9.81 7.73
CA PRO A 276 -1.58 -9.58 6.39
C PRO A 276 -1.95 -8.21 5.82
N GLU A 277 -3.04 -7.58 6.27
CA GLU A 277 -3.42 -6.22 5.86
C GLU A 277 -2.35 -5.14 6.17
N ASP A 278 -1.48 -5.39 7.15
CA ASP A 278 -0.47 -4.41 7.60
C ASP A 278 0.94 -4.73 7.05
N VAL A 279 1.12 -5.81 6.29
CA VAL A 279 2.44 -6.24 5.79
C VAL A 279 3.12 -5.20 4.88
N GLY A 280 2.35 -4.29 4.28
CA GLY A 280 2.87 -3.17 3.50
C GLY A 280 3.87 -2.32 4.28
N HIS A 281 3.67 -2.19 5.60
CA HIS A 281 4.55 -1.44 6.50
C HIS A 281 5.97 -2.01 6.52
N CYS A 282 6.12 -3.33 6.41
CA CYS A 282 7.42 -3.98 6.31
C CYS A 282 8.20 -3.50 5.07
N PHE A 283 7.53 -3.30 3.94
CA PHE A 283 8.17 -2.83 2.70
C PHE A 283 8.52 -1.35 2.74
N VAL A 284 7.67 -0.53 3.36
CA VAL A 284 7.91 0.91 3.53
C VAL A 284 9.07 1.15 4.50
N THR A 285 9.05 0.51 5.66
CA THR A 285 10.09 0.63 6.70
C THR A 285 11.47 0.28 6.17
N TRP A 286 11.57 -0.77 5.37
CA TRP A 286 12.83 -1.25 4.81
C TRP A 286 13.09 -0.77 3.37
N ALA A 287 12.32 0.20 2.86
CA ALA A 287 12.41 0.69 1.48
C ALA A 287 13.84 1.07 1.07
N SER A 288 14.58 1.74 1.95
CA SER A 288 15.97 2.14 1.69
C SER A 288 16.92 0.96 1.53
N LYS A 289 16.68 -0.16 2.25
CA LYS A 289 17.52 -1.36 2.17
C LYS A 289 17.37 -2.10 0.85
N PHE A 290 16.24 -1.96 0.15
CA PHE A 290 16.07 -2.57 -1.16
C PHE A 290 16.97 -1.96 -2.26
N SER A 291 17.70 -0.88 -2.00
CA SER A 291 18.72 -0.36 -2.92
C SER A 291 19.82 -1.39 -3.23
N ILE A 292 20.03 -2.39 -2.37
CA ILE A 292 20.95 -3.51 -2.64
C ILE A 292 20.59 -4.28 -3.92
N TYR A 293 19.31 -4.32 -4.30
CA TYR A 293 18.86 -4.93 -5.56
C TYR A 293 19.20 -4.06 -6.78
N VAL A 294 19.25 -2.74 -6.64
CA VAL A 294 19.70 -1.83 -7.72
C VAL A 294 21.16 -2.14 -8.06
N THR A 295 22.01 -2.24 -7.04
CA THR A 295 23.42 -2.65 -7.18
C THR A 295 23.54 -4.02 -7.85
N TYR A 296 22.77 -5.01 -7.39
CA TYR A 296 22.81 -6.37 -7.91
C TYR A 296 22.39 -6.44 -9.38
N CYS A 297 21.24 -5.85 -9.70
CA CYS A 297 20.71 -5.84 -11.06
C CYS A 297 21.67 -5.15 -12.02
N ARG A 298 22.23 -3.98 -11.64
CA ARG A 298 23.21 -3.25 -12.47
C ARG A 298 24.42 -4.12 -12.84
N ASN A 299 24.91 -4.95 -11.93
CA ASN A 299 26.04 -5.85 -12.16
C ASN A 299 25.68 -7.15 -12.92
N LYS A 300 24.39 -7.52 -12.98
CA LYS A 300 23.96 -8.81 -13.54
C LYS A 300 24.40 -9.06 -15.00
N PRO A 301 24.40 -8.08 -15.93
CA PRO A 301 24.93 -8.28 -17.28
C PRO A 301 26.42 -8.64 -17.28
N ASP A 302 27.23 -7.96 -16.46
CA ASP A 302 28.67 -8.19 -16.37
C ASP A 302 28.99 -9.55 -15.72
N SER A 303 28.19 -9.95 -14.73
CA SER A 303 28.21 -11.31 -14.14
C SER A 303 27.98 -12.38 -15.21
N ASN A 304 26.91 -12.23 -16.01
CA ASN A 304 26.60 -13.17 -17.08
C ASN A 304 27.73 -13.26 -18.12
N GLN A 305 28.26 -12.13 -18.56
CA GLN A 305 29.35 -12.08 -19.52
C GLN A 305 30.61 -12.76 -18.97
N THR A 306 30.98 -12.45 -17.73
CA THR A 306 32.15 -13.04 -17.05
C THR A 306 32.01 -14.56 -16.92
N LEU A 307 30.81 -15.05 -16.60
CA LEU A 307 30.54 -16.49 -16.52
C LEU A 307 30.71 -17.17 -17.89
N VAL A 308 30.16 -16.59 -18.96
CA VAL A 308 30.28 -17.14 -20.31
C VAL A 308 31.73 -17.14 -20.80
N GLU A 309 32.48 -16.08 -20.53
CA GLU A 309 33.85 -15.90 -21.04
C GLU A 309 34.91 -16.68 -20.24
N HIS A 310 34.71 -16.86 -18.94
CA HIS A 310 35.78 -17.29 -18.05
C HIS A 310 35.45 -18.49 -17.15
N ALA A 311 34.19 -18.88 -16.98
CA ALA A 311 33.85 -19.95 -16.03
C ALA A 311 34.28 -21.34 -16.49
N GLY A 312 34.24 -21.60 -17.80
CA GLY A 312 34.44 -22.96 -18.32
C GLY A 312 33.50 -23.95 -17.64
N GLY A 313 34.02 -25.12 -17.26
CA GLY A 313 33.28 -26.18 -16.52
C GLY A 313 33.34 -26.08 -14.99
N TYR A 314 33.92 -25.01 -14.44
CA TYR A 314 34.28 -24.94 -13.01
C TYR A 314 33.08 -25.01 -12.08
N PHE A 315 32.00 -24.30 -12.42
CA PHE A 315 30.82 -24.24 -11.56
C PHE A 315 29.94 -25.50 -11.70
N GLU A 316 30.02 -26.24 -12.81
CA GLU A 316 29.43 -27.57 -12.94
C GLU A 316 30.11 -28.59 -12.02
N GLU A 317 31.44 -28.52 -11.86
CA GLU A 317 32.17 -29.38 -10.92
C GLU A 317 31.77 -29.09 -9.46
N LEU A 318 31.65 -27.81 -9.09
CA LEU A 318 31.15 -27.42 -7.76
C LEU A 318 29.70 -27.87 -7.55
N GLN A 319 28.84 -27.74 -8.56
CA GLN A 319 27.45 -28.21 -8.53
C GLN A 319 27.38 -29.72 -8.25
N GLN A 320 28.18 -30.52 -8.96
CA GLN A 320 28.24 -31.97 -8.76
C GLN A 320 28.78 -32.33 -7.37
N LYS A 321 29.86 -31.70 -6.93
CA LYS A 321 30.47 -31.95 -5.61
C LYS A 321 29.51 -31.65 -4.46
N ALA A 322 28.70 -30.60 -4.58
CA ALA A 322 27.69 -30.23 -3.61
C ALA A 322 26.33 -30.93 -3.81
N SER A 323 26.20 -31.80 -4.83
CA SER A 323 24.95 -32.50 -5.19
C SER A 323 23.75 -31.57 -5.36
N LEU A 324 23.97 -30.43 -6.03
CA LEU A 324 22.93 -29.42 -6.25
C LEU A 324 22.08 -29.71 -7.48
N ALA A 325 20.76 -29.56 -7.35
CA ALA A 325 19.81 -29.78 -8.43
C ALA A 325 19.89 -28.71 -9.54
N GLU A 326 20.10 -27.45 -9.16
CA GLU A 326 20.13 -26.31 -10.09
C GLU A 326 21.57 -25.82 -10.34
N PRO A 327 21.89 -25.34 -11.55
CA PRO A 327 23.19 -24.72 -11.84
C PRO A 327 23.33 -23.33 -11.20
N LEU A 328 24.55 -22.81 -11.11
CA LEU A 328 24.84 -21.49 -10.51
C LEU A 328 23.98 -20.37 -11.13
N ALA A 329 23.80 -20.37 -12.46
CA ALA A 329 23.01 -19.37 -13.15
C ALA A 329 21.55 -19.28 -12.62
N SER A 330 20.96 -20.41 -12.21
CA SER A 330 19.62 -20.46 -11.63
C SER A 330 19.56 -19.80 -10.25
N TYR A 331 20.63 -19.86 -9.45
CA TYR A 331 20.71 -19.13 -8.17
C TYR A 331 20.92 -17.63 -8.38
N LEU A 332 21.77 -17.24 -9.33
CA LEU A 332 22.07 -15.83 -9.61
C LEU A 332 20.90 -15.05 -10.21
N ILE A 333 19.88 -15.71 -10.77
CA ILE A 333 18.68 -15.01 -11.26
C ILE A 333 17.63 -14.80 -10.17
N LYS A 334 17.70 -15.52 -9.05
CA LYS A 334 16.68 -15.47 -7.97
C LYS A 334 16.46 -14.07 -7.40
N PRO A 335 17.48 -13.22 -7.14
CA PRO A 335 17.22 -11.85 -6.67
C PRO A 335 16.39 -11.00 -7.65
N VAL A 336 16.65 -11.12 -8.96
CA VAL A 336 15.87 -10.41 -9.99
C VAL A 336 14.43 -10.92 -10.04
N GLN A 337 14.24 -12.23 -9.86
CA GLN A 337 12.90 -12.83 -9.78
C GLN A 337 12.18 -12.45 -8.48
N ARG A 338 12.89 -12.35 -7.36
CA ARG A 338 12.29 -12.07 -6.05
C ARG A 338 11.74 -10.65 -5.99
N ILE A 339 12.52 -9.66 -6.43
CA ILE A 339 12.07 -8.26 -6.41
C ILE A 339 10.83 -8.04 -7.29
N THR A 340 10.71 -8.77 -8.40
CA THR A 340 9.52 -8.73 -9.27
C THR A 340 8.35 -9.55 -8.74
N LYS A 341 8.59 -10.56 -7.90
CA LYS A 341 7.52 -11.34 -7.25
C LYS A 341 6.85 -10.56 -6.12
N TYR A 342 7.57 -9.73 -5.36
CA TYR A 342 6.96 -8.91 -4.28
C TYR A 342 5.85 -8.00 -4.80
N GLN A 343 6.05 -7.30 -5.91
CA GLN A 343 5.00 -6.45 -6.51
C GLN A 343 3.77 -7.26 -6.95
N LEU A 344 3.91 -8.53 -7.35
CA LEU A 344 2.77 -9.37 -7.73
C LEU A 344 1.96 -9.78 -6.49
N LEU A 345 2.66 -10.25 -5.44
CA LEU A 345 2.03 -10.65 -4.18
C LEU A 345 1.33 -9.45 -3.51
N LEU A 346 1.96 -8.27 -3.49
CA LEU A 346 1.35 -7.06 -2.94
C LEU A 346 0.16 -6.57 -3.76
N LYS A 347 0.20 -6.68 -5.10
CA LYS A 347 -0.97 -6.40 -5.97
C LYS A 347 -2.12 -7.33 -5.67
N ASP A 348 -1.85 -8.63 -5.57
CA ASP A 348 -2.86 -9.64 -5.26
C ASP A 348 -3.46 -9.40 -3.87
N LEU A 349 -2.62 -9.02 -2.90
CA LEU A 349 -3.06 -8.72 -1.54
C LEU A 349 -3.91 -7.45 -1.48
N LEU A 350 -3.50 -6.39 -2.20
CA LEU A 350 -4.25 -5.13 -2.31
C LEU A 350 -5.63 -5.37 -2.92
N ALA A 351 -5.73 -6.21 -3.96
CA ALA A 351 -7.00 -6.58 -4.59
C ALA A 351 -7.97 -7.30 -3.64
N CYS A 352 -7.48 -7.82 -2.51
CA CYS A 352 -8.27 -8.51 -1.49
C CYS A 352 -8.53 -7.64 -0.24
N CYS A 353 -8.12 -6.38 -0.21
CA CYS A 353 -8.34 -5.50 0.94
C CYS A 353 -9.51 -4.53 0.67
N GLU A 354 -10.59 -4.64 1.44
CA GLU A 354 -11.68 -3.65 1.45
C GLU A 354 -11.47 -2.67 2.63
N GLY A 355 -11.43 -1.37 2.37
CA GLY A 355 -11.34 -0.34 3.42
C GLY A 355 -9.90 0.08 3.78
N HIS A 356 -9.50 -0.08 5.04
CA HIS A 356 -8.18 0.36 5.53
C HIS A 356 -7.07 -0.53 4.93
N MET A 357 -6.51 -0.12 3.80
CA MET A 357 -5.55 -0.88 2.97
C MET A 357 -4.13 -0.97 3.58
N GLY A 358 -3.99 -0.77 4.89
CA GLY A 358 -2.70 -0.57 5.56
C GLY A 358 -1.78 0.35 4.74
N GLU A 359 -0.49 0.08 4.80
CA GLU A 359 0.51 0.67 3.89
C GLU A 359 0.77 -0.24 2.67
N ILE A 360 -0.17 -1.11 2.27
CA ILE A 360 0.04 -2.07 1.18
C ILE A 360 0.28 -1.35 -0.15
N LYS A 361 -0.48 -0.28 -0.40
CA LYS A 361 -0.30 0.52 -1.62
C LYS A 361 1.09 1.16 -1.65
N ASP A 362 1.53 1.72 -0.54
CA ASP A 362 2.84 2.37 -0.43
C ASP A 362 3.97 1.35 -0.55
N GLY A 363 3.83 0.19 0.10
CA GLY A 363 4.75 -0.95 -0.06
C GLY A 363 4.81 -1.45 -1.51
N LEU A 364 3.69 -1.49 -2.22
CA LEU A 364 3.64 -1.83 -3.65
C LEU A 364 4.38 -0.78 -4.49
N GLU A 365 4.20 0.51 -4.20
CA GLU A 365 4.92 1.59 -4.89
C GLU A 365 6.44 1.43 -4.70
N VAL A 366 6.91 1.10 -3.49
CA VAL A 366 8.34 0.77 -3.24
C VAL A 366 8.79 -0.39 -4.12
N MET A 367 8.06 -1.50 -4.16
CA MET A 367 8.45 -2.69 -4.94
C MET A 367 8.37 -2.49 -6.46
N MET A 368 7.49 -1.63 -6.94
CA MET A 368 7.47 -1.20 -8.34
C MET A 368 8.65 -0.27 -8.67
N CYS A 369 9.11 0.52 -7.70
CA CYS A 369 10.18 1.49 -7.87
C CYS A 369 11.56 0.83 -8.00
N VAL A 370 11.83 -0.25 -7.25
CA VAL A 370 13.18 -0.87 -7.22
C VAL A 370 13.63 -1.40 -8.60
N PRO A 371 12.83 -2.19 -9.35
CA PRO A 371 13.20 -2.59 -10.71
C PRO A 371 13.38 -1.41 -11.66
N LYS A 372 12.57 -0.37 -11.51
CA LYS A 372 12.69 0.86 -12.30
C LYS A 372 14.02 1.56 -12.02
N LYS A 373 14.38 1.78 -10.76
CA LYS A 373 15.67 2.35 -10.34
C LYS A 373 16.86 1.52 -10.85
N ALA A 374 16.75 0.19 -10.81
CA ALA A 374 17.76 -0.70 -11.38
C ALA A 374 17.95 -0.49 -12.89
N ASN A 375 16.84 -0.41 -13.64
CA ASN A 375 16.87 -0.11 -15.06
C ASN A 375 17.47 1.28 -15.32
N ASP A 376 17.07 2.30 -14.55
CA ASP A 376 17.57 3.67 -14.71
C ASP A 376 19.08 3.76 -14.40
N ALA A 377 19.56 3.04 -13.38
CA ALA A 377 20.99 2.94 -13.06
C ALA A 377 21.81 2.21 -14.14
N MET A 378 21.21 1.23 -14.85
CA MET A 378 21.83 0.60 -16.03
C MET A 378 21.93 1.58 -17.19
N HIS A 379 20.88 2.37 -17.46
CA HIS A 379 20.95 3.40 -18.50
C HIS A 379 21.98 4.47 -18.17
N LEU A 380 22.05 4.87 -16.90
CA LEU A 380 23.01 5.85 -16.43
C LEU A 380 24.46 5.35 -16.55
N SER A 381 24.74 4.07 -16.33
CA SER A 381 26.10 3.51 -16.49
C SER A 381 26.60 3.54 -17.93
N MET A 382 25.71 3.72 -18.91
CA MET A 382 26.03 3.90 -20.33
C MET A 382 26.31 5.36 -20.72
N LEU A 383 26.24 6.31 -19.78
CA LEU A 383 26.54 7.73 -20.02
C LEU A 383 28.05 8.00 -20.03
N GLU A 384 28.55 8.54 -21.14
CA GLU A 384 29.95 8.91 -21.36
C GLU A 384 30.10 10.41 -21.68
N GLY A 385 31.30 10.95 -21.43
CA GLY A 385 31.67 12.33 -21.80
C GLY A 385 31.16 13.41 -20.85
N LEU A 386 30.67 13.03 -19.67
CA LEU A 386 30.41 13.94 -18.57
C LEU A 386 31.72 14.15 -17.77
N GLU A 387 32.13 15.40 -17.57
CA GLU A 387 33.34 15.73 -16.79
C GLU A 387 33.12 15.60 -15.28
N ASP A 388 31.88 15.78 -14.82
CA ASP A 388 31.50 15.64 -13.41
C ASP A 388 31.51 14.18 -12.95
N ASN A 389 31.79 13.96 -11.67
CA ASN A 389 31.61 12.63 -11.07
C ASN A 389 30.12 12.24 -11.05
N LEU A 390 29.76 11.16 -11.76
CA LEU A 390 28.41 10.59 -11.77
C LEU A 390 27.87 10.31 -10.37
N GLU A 391 28.72 9.88 -9.43
CA GLU A 391 28.33 9.63 -8.04
C GLU A 391 27.94 10.92 -7.30
N ALA A 392 28.51 12.06 -7.68
CA ALA A 392 28.21 13.36 -7.07
C ALA A 392 26.88 13.96 -7.58
N LEU A 393 26.34 13.45 -8.69
CA LEU A 393 25.02 13.86 -9.20
C LEU A 393 23.86 13.24 -8.44
N GLY A 394 24.13 12.19 -7.65
CA GLY A 394 23.13 11.48 -6.87
C GLY A 394 22.28 10.51 -7.70
N GLU A 395 21.10 10.21 -7.18
CA GLU A 395 20.15 9.28 -7.82
C GLU A 395 19.48 9.92 -9.05
N VAL A 396 19.33 9.14 -10.12
CA VAL A 396 18.50 9.50 -11.28
C VAL A 396 17.03 9.27 -10.94
N PHE A 397 16.20 10.30 -11.06
CA PHE A 397 14.77 10.23 -10.78
C PHE A 397 13.94 9.78 -11.98
N LEU A 398 14.29 10.24 -13.18
CA LEU A 398 13.64 9.87 -14.44
C LEU A 398 14.68 9.82 -15.56
N GLN A 399 14.49 8.89 -16.50
CA GLN A 399 15.21 8.87 -17.76
C GLN A 399 14.29 8.40 -18.87
N ASP A 400 14.31 9.10 -20.00
CA ASP A 400 13.45 8.83 -21.15
C ASP A 400 14.03 9.49 -22.41
N GLN A 401 13.61 9.00 -23.57
CA GLN A 401 13.97 9.57 -24.87
C GLN A 401 12.96 10.65 -25.29
N PHE A 402 13.46 11.81 -25.68
CA PHE A 402 12.67 12.93 -26.19
C PHE A 402 13.16 13.39 -27.56
N LEU A 403 12.23 13.89 -28.36
CA LEU A 403 12.58 14.72 -29.51
C LEU A 403 12.73 16.18 -29.03
N VAL A 404 13.94 16.73 -29.16
CA VAL A 404 14.30 18.03 -28.59
C VAL A 404 14.59 19.06 -29.68
N TRP A 405 13.93 20.21 -29.62
CA TRP A 405 14.23 21.39 -30.42
C TRP A 405 14.94 22.42 -29.54
N ASP A 406 16.25 22.56 -29.75
CA ASP A 406 17.10 23.52 -29.05
C ASP A 406 17.37 24.74 -29.96
N PRO A 407 16.91 25.96 -29.58
CA PRO A 407 17.09 27.16 -30.38
C PRO A 407 18.55 27.61 -30.49
N LYS A 408 19.45 27.14 -29.61
CA LYS A 408 20.89 27.41 -29.67
C LYS A 408 21.59 26.70 -30.84
N GLN A 409 20.92 25.74 -31.48
CA GLN A 409 21.44 25.03 -32.65
C GLN A 409 21.17 25.83 -33.93
N LEU A 410 22.19 25.93 -34.79
CA LEU A 410 22.11 26.58 -36.12
C LEU A 410 20.93 26.10 -36.97
N ILE A 411 20.51 24.84 -36.81
CA ILE A 411 19.38 24.25 -37.54
C ILE A 411 18.28 23.92 -36.54
N ARG A 412 17.14 24.61 -36.66
CA ARG A 412 15.91 24.41 -35.87
C ARG A 412 15.18 23.12 -36.27
N LYS A 413 15.81 21.97 -36.03
CA LYS A 413 15.23 20.63 -36.22
C LYS A 413 15.20 19.84 -34.92
N GLY A 414 14.19 18.99 -34.77
CA GLY A 414 14.08 18.07 -33.66
C GLY A 414 15.24 17.07 -33.70
N ARG A 415 15.88 16.83 -32.56
CA ARG A 415 16.93 15.81 -32.41
C ARG A 415 16.58 14.90 -31.26
N GLU A 416 16.74 13.61 -31.46
CA GLU A 416 16.58 12.64 -30.39
C GLU A 416 17.64 12.86 -29.32
N ARG A 417 17.19 12.95 -28.08
CA ARG A 417 18.01 13.06 -26.89
C ARG A 417 17.48 12.12 -25.83
N HIS A 418 18.39 11.44 -25.17
CA HIS A 418 18.11 10.72 -23.94
C HIS A 418 18.33 11.68 -22.79
N LEU A 419 17.32 11.87 -21.95
CA LEU A 419 17.38 12.80 -20.83
C LEU A 419 17.56 12.02 -19.53
N PHE A 420 18.35 12.56 -18.61
CA PHE A 420 18.51 12.03 -17.25
C PHE A 420 18.22 13.16 -16.25
N LEU A 421 17.18 12.98 -15.45
CA LEU A 421 16.77 13.94 -14.43
C LEU A 421 17.38 13.55 -13.08
N PHE A 422 18.19 14.44 -12.52
CA PHE A 422 18.75 14.35 -11.17
C PHE A 422 18.14 15.43 -10.28
N ASP A 423 18.49 15.39 -9.01
CA ASP A 423 18.11 16.38 -8.01
C ASP A 423 18.54 17.81 -8.37
N MET A 424 19.79 17.99 -8.82
CA MET A 424 20.35 19.32 -9.08
C MET A 424 20.42 19.69 -10.56
N CYS A 425 20.32 18.73 -11.47
CA CYS A 425 20.42 19.00 -12.89
C CYS A 425 19.62 18.04 -13.78
N LEU A 426 19.32 18.51 -14.99
CA LEU A 426 18.80 17.73 -16.10
C LEU A 426 19.88 17.58 -17.17
N ILE A 427 20.30 16.36 -17.46
CA ILE A 427 21.31 16.04 -18.47
C ILE A 427 20.64 15.65 -19.79
N PHE A 428 21.19 16.17 -20.90
CA PHE A 428 20.83 15.80 -22.26
C PHE A 428 21.98 15.02 -22.88
N ALA A 429 21.71 13.81 -23.35
CA ALA A 429 22.65 12.94 -24.01
C ALA A 429 22.16 12.51 -25.40
N LYS A 430 23.08 12.13 -26.28
CA LYS A 430 22.78 11.55 -27.59
C LYS A 430 23.11 10.06 -27.54
N GLU A 431 22.14 9.21 -27.83
CA GLU A 431 22.42 7.80 -28.05
C GLU A 431 23.28 7.61 -29.30
N VAL A 432 24.35 6.84 -29.16
CA VAL A 432 25.22 6.38 -30.24
C VAL A 432 25.49 4.90 -30.05
N LYS A 433 25.76 4.19 -31.14
CA LYS A 433 26.23 2.81 -31.08
C LYS A 433 27.73 2.78 -31.30
N ASP A 434 28.45 1.96 -30.53
CA ASP A 434 29.87 1.71 -30.75
C ASP A 434 30.11 0.82 -31.98
N SER A 435 31.37 0.52 -32.27
CA SER A 435 31.76 -0.36 -33.39
C SER A 435 31.18 -1.78 -33.28
N ASN A 436 30.82 -2.20 -32.07
CA ASN A 436 30.30 -3.53 -31.77
C ASN A 436 28.76 -3.53 -31.68
N GLY A 437 28.11 -2.39 -31.99
CA GLY A 437 26.66 -2.23 -31.96
C GLY A 437 26.07 -1.97 -30.57
N LYS A 438 26.90 -1.86 -29.52
CA LYS A 438 26.46 -1.55 -28.14
C LYS A 438 26.06 -0.08 -28.06
N ALA A 439 24.85 0.17 -27.56
CA ALA A 439 24.35 1.53 -27.35
C ALA A 439 25.07 2.20 -26.16
N LYS A 440 25.35 3.49 -26.31
CA LYS A 440 25.89 4.36 -25.26
C LYS A 440 25.35 5.77 -25.38
N TYR A 441 25.33 6.51 -24.29
CA TYR A 441 24.82 7.88 -24.26
C TYR A 441 25.97 8.87 -24.19
N MET A 442 26.13 9.68 -25.23
CA MET A 442 27.15 10.74 -25.26
C MET A 442 26.57 12.03 -24.71
N PHE A 443 27.14 12.56 -23.63
CA PHE A 443 26.78 13.85 -23.06
C PHE A 443 26.74 14.97 -24.12
N LYS A 444 25.78 15.90 -23.97
CA LYS A 444 25.66 17.10 -24.82
C LYS A 444 25.65 18.39 -24.02
N PHE A 445 24.73 18.50 -23.07
CA PHE A 445 24.66 19.65 -22.16
C PHE A 445 23.81 19.29 -20.94
N LYS A 446 23.90 20.11 -19.90
CA LYS A 446 23.06 20.01 -18.69
C LYS A 446 22.36 21.34 -18.41
N LEU A 447 21.20 21.28 -17.77
CA LEU A 447 20.49 22.43 -17.21
C LEU A 447 20.42 22.26 -15.69
N MET A 448 20.58 23.34 -14.94
CA MET A 448 20.46 23.31 -13.49
C MET A 448 18.99 23.46 -13.10
N ILE A 449 18.50 22.61 -12.19
CA ILE A 449 17.10 22.65 -11.74
C ILE A 449 16.73 23.99 -11.09
N PRO A 450 17.57 24.64 -10.26
CA PRO A 450 17.25 25.94 -9.66
C PRO A 450 16.96 27.07 -10.66
N ASP A 451 17.53 26.99 -11.86
CA ASP A 451 17.37 28.02 -12.90
C ASP A 451 16.28 27.67 -13.92
N LEU A 452 15.68 26.49 -13.80
CA LEU A 452 14.77 25.92 -14.78
C LEU A 452 13.35 26.49 -14.61
N ASN A 453 12.66 26.71 -15.72
CA ASN A 453 11.25 27.06 -15.77
C ASN A 453 10.54 26.18 -16.80
N ILE A 454 9.24 25.93 -16.57
CA ILE A 454 8.44 24.99 -17.38
C ILE A 454 7.25 25.72 -17.99
N THR A 455 7.01 25.47 -19.28
CA THR A 455 5.73 25.76 -19.94
C THR A 455 5.11 24.45 -20.41
N GLU A 456 4.05 24.03 -19.73
CA GLU A 456 3.44 22.72 -19.91
C GLU A 456 2.58 22.59 -21.16
N HIS A 457 1.84 23.66 -21.51
CA HIS A 457 1.00 23.67 -22.71
C HIS A 457 1.79 24.19 -23.91
N ILE A 458 1.76 23.42 -25.00
CA ILE A 458 2.28 23.77 -26.31
C ILE A 458 1.14 23.58 -27.29
N GLU A 459 0.76 24.65 -27.99
CA GLU A 459 -0.33 24.61 -28.95
C GLU A 459 -0.06 23.57 -30.05
N GLY A 460 -1.09 22.80 -30.38
CA GLY A 460 -1.05 21.79 -31.45
C GLY A 460 -0.36 20.47 -31.11
N ASP A 461 0.16 20.26 -29.89
CA ASP A 461 0.70 18.94 -29.50
C ASP A 461 0.68 18.73 -27.97
N GLU A 462 -0.25 17.91 -27.51
CA GLU A 462 -0.41 17.60 -26.08
C GLU A 462 0.77 16.83 -25.49
N THR A 463 1.62 16.20 -26.32
CA THR A 463 2.84 15.49 -25.88
C THR A 463 4.07 16.40 -25.79
N LYS A 464 3.92 17.70 -26.11
CA LYS A 464 5.00 18.67 -26.00
C LYS A 464 4.90 19.49 -24.72
N PHE A 465 6.06 19.83 -24.17
CA PHE A 465 6.26 20.88 -23.17
C PHE A 465 7.57 21.61 -23.46
N ALA A 466 7.84 22.69 -22.74
CA ALA A 466 9.07 23.44 -22.93
C ALA A 466 9.77 23.79 -21.63
N LEU A 467 11.10 23.85 -21.73
CA LEU A 467 12.02 24.24 -20.67
C LEU A 467 12.78 25.50 -21.08
N TRP A 468 13.01 26.40 -20.12
CA TRP A 468 13.80 27.61 -20.33
C TRP A 468 14.44 28.07 -19.02
N THR A 469 15.45 28.92 -19.11
CA THR A 469 16.21 29.45 -17.96
C THR A 469 16.20 30.97 -17.95
N GLY A 470 16.12 31.61 -16.78
CA GLY A 470 16.16 33.09 -16.65
C GLY A 470 14.82 33.74 -16.31
N ARG A 471 14.64 35.04 -16.62
CA ARG A 471 13.32 35.74 -16.52
C ARG A 471 12.54 35.56 -17.82
N ALA A 472 11.20 35.72 -17.72
CA ALA A 472 10.13 35.54 -18.73
C ALA A 472 10.59 35.15 -20.16
N PRO A 473 10.00 34.10 -20.77
CA PRO A 473 10.58 33.44 -21.93
C PRO A 473 10.74 34.37 -23.13
N ILE A 474 11.99 34.70 -23.45
CA ILE A 474 12.35 35.16 -24.80
C ILE A 474 12.38 33.89 -25.66
N SER A 475 11.69 33.89 -26.81
CA SER A 475 11.53 32.72 -27.70
C SER A 475 12.83 31.99 -28.04
N ASP A 476 13.96 32.71 -27.98
CA ASP A 476 15.29 32.25 -28.38
C ASP A 476 15.98 31.34 -27.34
N TYR A 477 15.41 31.16 -26.14
CA TYR A 477 15.96 30.28 -25.10
C TYR A 477 15.03 29.13 -24.69
N ARG A 478 13.91 28.95 -25.41
CA ARG A 478 12.91 27.92 -25.13
C ARG A 478 13.27 26.60 -25.80
N ILE A 479 13.66 25.61 -25.00
CA ILE A 479 13.87 24.23 -25.47
C ILE A 479 12.52 23.52 -25.47
N ILE A 480 12.09 23.01 -26.62
CA ILE A 480 10.85 22.23 -26.74
C ILE A 480 11.19 20.75 -26.68
N LEU A 481 10.44 20.01 -25.87
CA LEU A 481 10.57 18.57 -25.70
C LEU A 481 9.26 17.91 -26.09
N LYS A 482 9.35 16.84 -26.88
CA LYS A 482 8.23 15.96 -27.22
C LYS A 482 8.49 14.56 -26.67
N SER A 483 7.58 14.08 -25.82
CA SER A 483 7.58 12.69 -25.33
C SER A 483 6.99 11.73 -26.36
N ASN A 484 7.10 10.44 -26.09
CA ASN A 484 6.43 9.37 -26.84
C ASN A 484 4.90 9.32 -26.61
N ASN A 485 4.44 9.70 -25.41
CA ASN A 485 3.03 9.68 -25.01
C ASN A 485 2.72 10.74 -23.93
N LEU A 486 1.43 10.95 -23.66
CA LEU A 486 0.96 11.95 -22.70
C LEU A 486 1.37 11.62 -21.26
N ASP A 487 1.32 10.34 -20.86
CA ASP A 487 1.67 9.90 -19.51
C ASP A 487 3.12 10.24 -19.14
N THR A 488 4.04 10.02 -20.09
CA THR A 488 5.46 10.37 -19.92
C THR A 488 5.63 11.87 -19.74
N LYS A 489 4.96 12.70 -20.55
CA LYS A 489 4.96 14.16 -20.35
C LYS A 489 4.45 14.53 -18.95
N GLN A 490 3.30 14.01 -18.55
CA GLN A 490 2.69 14.36 -17.27
C GLN A 490 3.58 13.98 -16.09
N ASN A 491 4.17 12.77 -16.12
CA ASN A 491 5.11 12.30 -15.11
C ASN A 491 6.36 13.20 -15.03
N TRP A 492 6.95 13.56 -16.17
CA TRP A 492 8.11 14.44 -16.24
C TRP A 492 7.81 15.85 -15.73
N VAL A 493 6.71 16.45 -16.17
CA VAL A 493 6.31 17.79 -15.73
C VAL A 493 6.03 17.80 -14.24
N LYS A 494 5.31 16.80 -13.71
CA LYS A 494 5.05 16.65 -12.28
C LYS A 494 6.36 16.58 -11.50
N LYS A 495 7.27 15.68 -11.87
CA LYS A 495 8.52 15.49 -11.12
C LYS A 495 9.46 16.70 -11.18
N LEU A 496 9.55 17.35 -12.35
CA LEU A 496 10.32 18.59 -12.47
C LEU A 496 9.75 19.71 -11.59
N ARG A 497 8.41 19.85 -11.52
CA ARG A 497 7.75 20.83 -10.63
C ARG A 497 8.02 20.54 -9.16
N GLU A 498 7.93 19.28 -8.73
CA GLU A 498 8.25 18.85 -7.37
C GLU A 498 9.67 19.28 -6.98
N LEU A 499 10.68 18.95 -7.80
CA LEU A 499 12.08 19.29 -7.54
C LEU A 499 12.31 20.82 -7.51
N MET A 500 11.70 21.55 -8.44
CA MET A 500 11.78 23.01 -8.46
C MET A 500 11.16 23.63 -7.19
N GLN A 501 10.03 23.10 -6.73
CA GLN A 501 9.30 23.62 -5.56
C GLN A 501 10.00 23.28 -4.24
N GLU A 502 10.49 22.04 -4.08
CA GLU A 502 11.29 21.63 -2.92
C GLU A 502 12.49 22.59 -2.74
N ARG A 503 13.20 22.89 -3.84
CA ARG A 503 14.39 23.76 -3.80
C ARG A 503 14.07 25.23 -3.56
N MET A 504 12.96 25.74 -4.08
CA MET A 504 12.50 27.10 -3.77
C MET A 504 12.22 27.25 -2.26
N THR A 505 11.65 26.21 -1.63
CA THR A 505 11.40 26.18 -0.18
C THR A 505 12.70 26.20 0.62
N TYR A 506 13.68 25.36 0.26
CA TYR A 506 15.02 25.36 0.89
C TYR A 506 15.77 26.69 0.73
N MET A 507 15.68 27.36 -0.42
CA MET A 507 16.30 28.68 -0.59
C MET A 507 15.60 29.74 0.28
N HIS A 508 14.27 29.71 0.38
CA HIS A 508 13.54 30.62 1.25
C HIS A 508 13.85 30.40 2.75
N GLU A 509 14.03 29.15 3.19
CA GLU A 509 14.46 28.83 4.55
C GLU A 509 15.92 29.23 4.81
N ALA A 510 16.85 28.93 3.89
CA ALA A 510 18.26 29.34 4.01
C ALA A 510 18.45 30.87 3.99
N LEU A 511 17.49 31.62 3.46
CA LEU A 511 17.46 33.09 3.51
C LEU A 511 16.83 33.64 4.79
N ARG A 512 15.98 32.88 5.51
CA ARG A 512 15.45 33.26 6.83
C ARG A 512 16.47 33.04 7.95
N ASP A 513 17.36 32.08 7.81
CA ASP A 513 18.44 31.79 8.78
C ASP A 513 19.65 32.75 8.70
N LYS A 514 19.61 33.76 7.83
CA LYS A 514 20.58 34.86 7.89
C LYS A 514 20.07 35.93 8.84
N PRO A 515 20.82 36.27 9.92
CA PRO A 515 20.45 37.40 10.77
C PRO A 515 20.38 38.66 9.89
N PRO A 516 19.44 39.58 10.16
CA PRO A 516 19.36 40.83 9.40
C PRO A 516 20.71 41.52 9.50
N THR A 517 21.36 41.70 8.36
CA THR A 517 22.62 42.41 8.30
C THR A 517 22.38 43.83 8.81
N LEU A 518 22.89 44.11 10.01
CA LEU A 518 23.02 45.44 10.59
C LEU A 518 24.03 46.26 9.78
N PHE A 519 23.69 46.62 8.54
CA PHE A 519 24.35 47.72 7.86
C PHE A 519 23.45 48.95 8.01
N LYS A 520 23.78 49.76 9.02
CA LYS A 520 23.33 51.14 9.11
C LYS A 520 23.74 51.87 7.82
N PRO A 521 22.86 52.66 7.19
CA PRO A 521 23.25 53.53 6.08
C PRO A 521 24.13 54.65 6.64
N THR A 522 25.44 54.59 6.40
CA THR A 522 26.33 55.71 6.66
C THR A 522 26.12 56.76 5.58
N GLN A 523 25.84 57.98 6.02
CA GLN A 523 25.60 59.14 5.18
C GLN A 523 26.76 59.44 4.23
N ALA A 524 26.35 59.83 3.02
CA ALA A 524 27.04 60.59 1.98
C ALA A 524 28.48 61.07 2.23
N SER A 525 29.36 60.67 1.30
CA SER A 525 30.50 61.49 0.87
C SER A 525 30.39 61.72 -0.65
N LYS A 526 30.26 62.99 -1.03
CA LYS A 526 30.21 63.51 -2.40
C LYS A 526 31.55 63.33 -3.13
N ALA A 527 31.46 63.42 -4.47
CA ALA A 527 32.50 63.51 -5.52
C ALA A 527 32.66 62.19 -6.29
N PHE A 528 32.53 62.09 -7.63
CA PHE A 528 32.67 63.05 -8.73
C PHE A 528 31.60 62.81 -9.81
N HIS A 529 31.15 63.90 -10.43
CA HIS A 529 30.41 63.89 -11.69
C HIS A 529 31.36 63.73 -12.89
N THR A 530 30.97 62.93 -13.87
CA THR A 530 31.12 63.29 -15.29
C THR A 530 29.93 62.77 -16.10
N SER A 531 29.23 63.76 -16.67
CA SER A 531 28.08 63.66 -17.57
C SER A 531 28.52 63.27 -18.99
N THR A 532 27.67 62.57 -19.75
CA THR A 532 27.21 63.04 -21.08
C THR A 532 25.90 62.34 -21.48
N LYS A 533 24.96 63.19 -21.90
CA LYS A 533 23.58 62.94 -22.34
C LYS A 533 23.50 62.32 -23.74
N MET A 534 22.41 61.59 -24.00
CA MET A 534 21.54 61.94 -25.15
C MET A 534 20.07 61.60 -24.85
N SER A 535 19.22 62.60 -25.06
CA SER A 535 17.76 62.59 -25.08
C SER A 535 17.24 62.09 -26.43
N LEU A 536 15.95 61.87 -26.76
CA LEU A 536 14.67 62.51 -26.41
C LEU A 536 13.58 61.69 -27.15
N LEU A 537 12.45 61.30 -26.54
CA LEU A 537 11.04 61.67 -26.83
C LEU A 537 10.19 60.45 -26.41
N GLY A 538 9.05 60.49 -25.71
CA GLY A 538 8.24 61.52 -25.05
C GLY A 538 6.91 60.86 -24.62
N ASP A 539 6.43 61.20 -23.41
CA ASP A 539 5.05 61.22 -22.89
C ASP A 539 4.10 60.00 -23.07
N VAL A 540 3.24 59.56 -22.13
CA VAL A 540 2.38 60.24 -21.14
C VAL A 540 2.12 59.31 -19.94
N ARG A 541 2.14 59.86 -18.72
CA ARG A 541 1.66 59.24 -17.46
C ARG A 541 0.13 59.26 -17.35
N ARG A 542 -0.45 58.26 -16.69
CA ARG A 542 -1.61 58.45 -15.81
C ARG A 542 -1.56 57.46 -14.65
N ASP A 543 -1.75 58.02 -13.46
CA ASP A 543 -1.61 57.46 -12.12
C ASP A 543 -2.71 56.44 -11.77
N LEU A 544 -2.42 55.56 -10.79
CA LEU A 544 -3.21 55.46 -9.54
C LEU A 544 -2.59 54.42 -8.59
N ASP A 545 -2.20 54.93 -7.42
CA ASP A 545 -1.73 54.24 -6.22
C ASP A 545 -2.81 53.34 -5.57
N GLY A 546 -2.36 52.40 -4.74
CA GLY A 546 -3.25 51.73 -3.79
C GLY A 546 -2.66 50.46 -3.16
N ASP A 547 -1.61 50.62 -2.38
CA ASP A 547 -1.13 49.63 -1.41
C ASP A 547 -2.13 49.53 -0.23
N THR A 548 -2.46 48.33 0.22
CA THR A 548 -3.04 48.10 1.55
C THR A 548 -2.86 46.65 1.99
N SER A 549 -1.85 46.46 2.82
CA SER A 549 -1.69 45.34 3.77
C SER A 549 -2.84 45.32 4.78
N LEU A 550 -3.31 44.12 5.15
CA LEU A 550 -4.12 43.86 6.34
C LEU A 550 -4.01 42.36 6.73
N ASP A 551 -3.12 42.08 7.69
CA ASP A 551 -3.34 41.03 8.69
C ASP A 551 -4.06 41.71 9.88
N ASP A 552 -5.15 41.13 10.40
CA ASP A 552 -5.23 40.63 11.80
C ASP A 552 -6.65 40.13 12.18
N LEU A 553 -6.68 39.10 13.04
CA LEU A 553 -7.77 38.59 13.95
C LEU A 553 -8.90 37.66 13.41
N PRO A 554 -9.55 36.84 14.29
CA PRO A 554 -9.02 35.98 15.37
C PRO A 554 -9.71 34.58 15.49
N ILE A 555 -9.20 33.78 16.43
CA ILE A 555 -9.60 32.42 16.84
C ILE A 555 -10.93 32.40 17.64
N GLU A 556 -11.83 31.44 17.35
CA GLU A 556 -12.80 30.88 18.32
C GLU A 556 -12.92 29.35 18.24
N ARG A 557 -13.19 28.75 19.41
CA ARG A 557 -13.31 27.30 19.72
C ARG A 557 -14.76 26.81 19.70
N ARG A 558 -14.90 25.48 19.65
CA ARG A 558 -16.07 24.58 19.89
C ARG A 558 -16.84 24.23 18.61
N GLY A 559 -17.31 23.00 18.39
CA GLY A 559 -17.36 21.78 19.17
C GLY A 559 -18.01 20.65 18.35
N SER A 560 -17.82 19.42 18.82
CA SER A 560 -18.44 18.16 18.34
C SER A 560 -19.95 18.26 18.11
N LEU A 561 -20.50 17.53 17.13
CA LEU A 561 -21.71 16.72 17.28
C LEU A 561 -21.95 15.77 16.09
N THR A 562 -22.20 14.52 16.46
CA THR A 562 -22.76 13.38 15.73
C THR A 562 -24.28 13.48 15.57
N SER A 563 -24.84 13.07 14.42
CA SER A 563 -26.26 12.61 14.26
C SER A 563 -26.41 11.90 12.91
N LEU A 564 -26.63 10.58 12.83
CA LEU A 564 -27.89 9.81 12.93
C LEU A 564 -29.02 10.21 11.95
N ILE A 565 -29.19 9.31 10.97
CA ILE A 565 -30.38 8.76 10.28
C ILE A 565 -31.74 9.45 10.54
N SER A 566 -32.48 9.72 9.45
CA SER A 566 -33.94 9.57 9.41
C SER A 566 -34.41 9.20 7.99
N ILE A 567 -35.11 8.08 7.91
CA ILE A 567 -35.85 7.58 6.74
C ILE A 567 -37.29 8.10 6.88
N THR A 568 -37.87 8.65 5.81
CA THR A 568 -39.32 8.68 5.63
C THR A 568 -39.67 8.37 4.18
N THR A 569 -40.37 7.26 4.01
CA THR A 569 -41.08 6.82 2.81
C THR A 569 -42.42 7.55 2.69
N THR A 570 -42.72 8.09 1.51
CA THR A 570 -44.08 8.14 0.96
C THR A 570 -43.98 8.05 -0.56
N GLY A 571 -44.49 6.96 -1.13
CA GLY A 571 -44.62 6.80 -2.56
C GLY A 571 -45.86 7.53 -3.09
N THR A 572 -45.81 7.93 -4.37
CA THR A 572 -46.99 7.91 -5.24
C THR A 572 -46.53 7.65 -6.67
N SER A 573 -47.17 6.66 -7.25
CA SER A 573 -47.15 6.17 -8.63
C SER A 573 -47.41 7.25 -9.69
N ALA A 574 -46.68 7.16 -10.80
CA ALA A 574 -47.22 7.47 -12.13
C ALA A 574 -46.43 6.70 -13.19
N SER A 575 -47.17 5.87 -13.91
CA SER A 575 -46.87 5.22 -15.19
C SER A 575 -46.39 6.21 -16.24
N ASP A 576 -45.39 5.85 -17.06
CA ASP A 576 -45.70 5.77 -18.50
C ASP A 576 -44.77 4.89 -19.34
N SER A 577 -45.42 4.42 -20.39
CA SER A 577 -45.15 3.43 -21.42
C SER A 577 -44.00 3.67 -22.42
N SER A 578 -43.37 2.55 -22.79
CA SER A 578 -43.07 2.06 -24.16
C SER A 578 -41.92 2.58 -25.06
N SER A 579 -41.20 1.57 -25.57
CA SER A 579 -40.77 1.33 -26.96
C SER A 579 -39.27 1.53 -27.22
N SER A 580 -38.53 0.43 -27.39
CA SER A 580 -38.20 -0.27 -28.65
C SER A 580 -37.05 0.37 -29.44
N GLY A 581 -35.96 -0.39 -29.63
CA GLY A 581 -34.93 -0.08 -30.63
C GLY A 581 -33.56 -0.66 -30.31
N GLY A 582 -33.30 -1.91 -30.70
CA GLY A 582 -31.94 -2.39 -30.96
C GLY A 582 -31.44 -1.93 -32.35
N PRO A 583 -30.39 -2.54 -32.89
CA PRO A 583 -28.99 -2.14 -32.65
C PRO A 583 -28.30 -1.62 -33.92
N LYS A 584 -27.18 -0.91 -33.76
CA LYS A 584 -26.03 -0.90 -34.67
C LYS A 584 -24.76 -0.61 -33.88
#